data_AF-A0A1G9G0I7-F1
#
_entry.id   AF-A0A1G9G0I7-F1
#
_cell.length_a   1.000
_cell.length_b   1.000
_cell.length_c   1.000
_cell.angle_alpha   90.00
_cell.angle_beta   90.00
_cell.angle_gamma   90.00
#
_symmetry.space_group_name_H-M   'P 1'
#
loop_
_entity.id
_entity.type
_entity.pdbx_description
1 polymer ?
#
loop_
_entity_poly.entity_id
_entity_poly.type
_entity_poly.pdbx_seq_one_letter_code
_entity_poly.pdbx_strand_id
1 'polypeptide(L)'
;MNRDKEHLIKQKCRENVIGFAPFRYKFSKGSAVREGLLNIGKFKEDNGENLVLTFIFDSDNLKTDSDIHNRLSHLKFDPIMKKGLLTALRNSAEFEENENFAMHEFNFYFDKMPANLEKLMNATMTPFFMEHLPIKIGKVEWMKDDEGLNFFCILKSKLNL
;
A
#
# COMPACT_ATOMS: atom_id res chain seq x y z
N MET A 1 12.77 17.71 -11.14
CA MET A 1 12.03 16.64 -10.44
C MET A 1 12.71 16.40 -9.09
N ASN A 2 11.96 16.24 -7.98
CA ASN A 2 12.55 16.14 -6.64
C ASN A 2 13.26 14.79 -6.47
N ARG A 3 14.52 14.75 -5.99
CA ARG A 3 15.32 13.50 -5.91
C ARG A 3 14.63 12.40 -5.09
N ASP A 4 13.89 12.78 -4.07
CA ASP A 4 13.10 11.86 -3.24
C ASP A 4 11.94 11.22 -4.01
N LYS A 5 11.30 11.99 -4.92
CA LYS A 5 10.23 11.48 -5.78
C LYS A 5 10.79 10.49 -6.80
N GLU A 6 11.96 10.78 -7.39
CA GLU A 6 12.64 9.86 -8.31
C GLU A 6 13.04 8.55 -7.63
N HIS A 7 13.60 8.63 -6.42
CA HIS A 7 13.98 7.45 -5.66
C HIS A 7 12.76 6.58 -5.34
N LEU A 8 11.67 7.20 -4.92
CA LEU A 8 10.46 6.51 -4.52
C LEU A 8 9.68 5.92 -5.72
N ILE A 9 9.69 6.58 -6.88
CA ILE A 9 9.18 6.02 -8.14
C ILE A 9 10.00 4.80 -8.56
N LYS A 10 11.34 4.88 -8.50
CA LYS A 10 12.21 3.74 -8.81
C LYS A 10 12.00 2.56 -7.85
N GLN A 11 11.71 2.84 -6.58
CA GLN A 11 11.39 1.84 -5.56
C GLN A 11 10.08 1.14 -5.89
N LYS A 12 9.02 1.88 -6.20
CA LYS A 12 7.71 1.35 -6.63
C LYS A 12 7.79 0.45 -7.86
N CYS A 13 8.63 0.78 -8.85
CA CYS A 13 8.83 -0.06 -10.04
C CYS A 13 9.47 -1.44 -9.74
N ARG A 14 10.05 -1.63 -8.56
CA ARG A 14 10.67 -2.86 -8.11
C ARG A 14 9.80 -3.63 -7.10
N GLU A 15 8.65 -3.08 -6.72
CA GLU A 15 7.70 -3.76 -5.85
C GLU A 15 6.93 -4.81 -6.66
N ASN A 16 7.06 -6.08 -6.27
CA ASN A 16 6.27 -7.15 -6.84
C ASN A 16 5.11 -7.49 -5.90
N VAL A 17 3.87 -7.36 -6.37
CA VAL A 17 2.68 -7.72 -5.59
C VAL A 17 2.56 -9.22 -5.53
N ILE A 18 2.47 -9.77 -4.31
CA ILE A 18 2.38 -11.20 -4.03
C ILE A 18 1.06 -11.59 -3.36
N GLY A 19 0.28 -10.60 -2.91
CA GLY A 19 -1.07 -10.81 -2.43
C GLY A 19 -1.83 -9.49 -2.30
N PHE A 20 -3.14 -9.58 -2.13
CA PHE A 20 -3.99 -8.42 -1.95
C PHE A 20 -5.23 -8.75 -1.10
N ALA A 21 -5.85 -7.72 -0.53
CA ALA A 21 -7.13 -7.84 0.14
C ALA A 21 -7.96 -6.57 -0.05
N PRO A 22 -9.24 -6.66 -0.46
CA PRO A 22 -10.11 -5.50 -0.45
C PRO A 22 -10.42 -5.10 0.99
N PHE A 23 -10.62 -3.83 1.25
CA PHE A 23 -11.13 -3.37 2.54
C PHE A 23 -12.21 -2.31 2.39
N ARG A 24 -13.09 -2.23 3.37
CA ARG A 24 -14.09 -1.18 3.50
C ARG A 24 -13.75 -0.28 4.67
N TYR A 25 -13.95 1.03 4.53
CA TYR A 25 -13.58 1.98 5.56
C TYR A 25 -14.62 3.09 5.74
N LYS A 26 -14.60 3.70 6.93
CA LYS A 26 -15.44 4.85 7.27
C LYS A 26 -14.72 5.76 8.26
N PHE A 27 -14.15 6.86 7.80
CA PHE A 27 -13.36 7.74 8.66
C PHE A 27 -14.15 8.71 9.53
N SER A 28 -15.43 8.94 9.22
CA SER A 28 -16.29 9.87 9.97
C SER A 28 -17.67 9.28 10.24
N LYS A 29 -18.22 9.56 11.42
CA LYS A 29 -19.60 9.18 11.76
C LYS A 29 -20.54 9.84 10.76
N GLY A 30 -21.39 9.06 10.11
CA GLY A 30 -22.31 9.54 9.08
C GLY A 30 -21.76 9.58 7.65
N SER A 31 -20.45 9.41 7.40
CA SER A 31 -19.94 9.35 6.02
C SER A 31 -20.32 8.05 5.30
N ALA A 32 -20.31 8.09 3.97
CA ALA A 32 -20.44 6.91 3.14
C ALA A 32 -19.35 5.87 3.47
N VAL A 33 -19.70 4.59 3.32
CA VAL A 33 -18.70 3.51 3.34
C VAL A 33 -17.95 3.59 2.02
N ARG A 34 -16.63 3.55 2.09
CA ARG A 34 -15.74 3.56 0.93
C ARG A 34 -14.96 2.25 0.85
N GLU A 35 -14.44 1.97 -0.32
CA GLU A 35 -13.64 0.77 -0.58
C GLU A 35 -12.19 1.17 -0.82
N GLY A 36 -11.29 0.24 -0.55
CA GLY A 36 -9.87 0.38 -0.78
C GLY A 36 -9.21 -0.97 -0.96
N LEU A 37 -7.93 -0.96 -1.28
CA LEU A 37 -7.16 -2.16 -1.58
C LEU A 37 -5.89 -2.18 -0.74
N LEU A 38 -5.68 -3.27 0.00
CA LEU A 38 -4.40 -3.56 0.64
C LEU A 38 -3.60 -4.45 -0.31
N ASN A 39 -2.48 -3.94 -0.81
CA ASN A 39 -1.51 -4.71 -1.57
C ASN A 39 -0.38 -5.18 -0.64
N ILE A 40 -0.01 -6.44 -0.79
CA ILE A 40 1.10 -7.09 -0.09
C ILE A 40 2.18 -7.31 -1.14
N GLY A 41 3.26 -6.56 -1.02
CA GLY A 41 4.36 -6.57 -1.96
C GLY A 41 5.65 -7.08 -1.35
N LYS A 42 6.55 -7.55 -2.22
CA LYS A 42 7.96 -7.77 -1.91
C LYS A 42 8.81 -6.76 -2.68
N PHE A 43 9.84 -6.25 -2.02
CA PHE A 43 10.82 -5.38 -2.63
C PHE A 43 12.21 -5.94 -2.37
N LYS A 44 12.99 -6.14 -3.43
CA LYS A 44 14.33 -6.72 -3.35
C LYS A 44 15.37 -5.61 -3.33
N GLU A 45 16.18 -5.58 -2.29
CA GLU A 45 17.38 -4.76 -2.17
C GLU A 45 18.63 -5.66 -2.15
N ASP A 46 19.80 -5.03 -2.19
CA ASP A 46 21.10 -5.72 -2.14
C ASP A 46 21.26 -6.57 -0.87
N ASN A 47 20.52 -6.23 0.20
CA ASN A 47 20.60 -6.87 1.52
C ASN A 47 19.53 -7.96 1.74
N GLY A 48 18.62 -8.19 0.80
CA GLY A 48 17.55 -9.18 0.91
C GLY A 48 16.19 -8.70 0.42
N GLU A 49 15.16 -9.48 0.72
CA GLU A 49 13.77 -9.14 0.42
C GLU A 49 13.09 -8.48 1.62
N ASN A 50 12.39 -7.38 1.33
CA ASN A 50 11.64 -6.58 2.29
C ASN A 50 10.14 -6.69 2.01
N LEU A 51 9.34 -6.69 3.07
CA LEU A 51 7.88 -6.64 2.97
C LEU A 51 7.43 -5.19 2.75
N VAL A 52 6.51 -4.99 1.82
CA VAL A 52 5.84 -3.72 1.60
C VAL A 52 4.33 -3.93 1.73
N LEU A 53 3.67 -3.15 2.58
CA LEU A 53 2.21 -3.11 2.65
C LEU A 53 1.73 -1.77 2.12
N THR A 54 0.96 -1.79 1.03
CA THR A 54 0.43 -0.58 0.39
C THR A 54 -1.07 -0.52 0.59
N PHE A 55 -1.54 0.49 1.31
CA PHE A 55 -2.98 0.79 1.40
C PHE A 55 -3.35 1.82 0.35
N ILE A 56 -4.24 1.43 -0.55
CA ILE A 56 -4.81 2.29 -1.60
C ILE A 56 -6.22 2.68 -1.17
N PHE A 57 -6.45 3.97 -0.95
CA PHE A 57 -7.75 4.52 -0.61
C PHE A 57 -8.36 5.23 -1.80
N ASP A 58 -9.63 4.95 -2.08
CA ASP A 58 -10.47 5.74 -2.97
C ASP A 58 -10.96 6.99 -2.22
N SER A 59 -10.29 8.13 -2.41
CA SER A 59 -10.42 9.31 -1.55
C SER A 59 -10.74 10.56 -2.34
N ASP A 60 -11.94 11.10 -2.19
CA ASP A 60 -12.40 12.24 -2.99
C ASP A 60 -11.78 13.60 -2.56
N ASN A 61 -11.14 13.71 -1.39
CA ASN A 61 -10.66 15.01 -0.89
C ASN A 61 -9.46 14.96 0.07
N LEU A 62 -8.71 16.09 0.06
CA LEU A 62 -7.51 16.33 0.87
C LEU A 62 -7.70 16.14 2.38
N LYS A 63 -8.89 16.44 2.90
CA LYS A 63 -9.18 16.31 4.33
C LYS A 63 -9.21 14.83 4.73
N THR A 64 -9.85 14.00 3.92
CA THR A 64 -9.89 12.55 4.11
C THR A 64 -8.48 11.96 4.05
N ASP A 65 -7.64 12.44 3.12
CA ASP A 65 -6.24 12.02 3.02
C ASP A 65 -5.43 12.34 4.27
N SER A 66 -5.59 13.55 4.79
CA SER A 66 -4.90 13.98 6.01
C SER A 66 -5.32 13.14 7.21
N ASP A 67 -6.61 12.82 7.32
CA ASP A 67 -7.14 11.96 8.39
C ASP A 67 -6.63 10.52 8.26
N ILE A 68 -6.55 9.98 7.03
CA ILE A 68 -5.96 8.68 6.74
C ILE A 68 -4.49 8.67 7.14
N HIS A 69 -3.72 9.64 6.64
CA HIS A 69 -2.29 9.76 6.90
C HIS A 69 -2.02 9.80 8.40
N ASN A 70 -2.76 10.65 9.12
CA ASN A 70 -2.65 10.82 10.56
C ASN A 70 -2.94 9.50 11.29
N ARG A 71 -3.98 8.76 10.92
CA ARG A 71 -4.27 7.47 11.57
C ARG A 71 -3.17 6.43 11.31
N LEU A 72 -2.70 6.35 10.07
CA LEU A 72 -1.67 5.39 9.67
C LEU A 72 -0.28 5.72 10.24
N SER A 73 0.04 7.00 10.44
CA SER A 73 1.31 7.43 11.02
C SER A 73 1.46 7.03 12.49
N HIS A 74 0.33 6.91 13.22
CA HIS A 74 0.30 6.54 14.64
C HIS A 74 0.35 5.03 14.88
N LEU A 75 0.24 4.18 13.84
CA LEU A 75 0.33 2.74 14.00
C LEU A 75 1.73 2.31 14.49
N LYS A 76 1.73 1.58 15.61
CA LYS A 76 2.92 0.94 16.17
C LYS A 76 2.85 -0.56 15.91
N PHE A 77 3.84 -1.08 15.20
CA PHE A 77 3.89 -2.48 14.79
C PHE A 77 4.65 -3.37 15.77
N ASP A 78 5.20 -2.83 16.85
CA ASP A 78 5.84 -3.63 17.89
C ASP A 78 4.78 -4.36 18.74
N PRO A 79 4.96 -5.66 19.07
CA PRO A 79 6.11 -6.52 18.80
C PRO A 79 6.00 -7.34 17.48
N ILE A 80 5.00 -7.07 16.64
CA ILE A 80 4.69 -7.81 15.41
C ILE A 80 5.86 -7.73 14.41
N MET A 81 6.29 -6.52 14.06
CA MET A 81 7.39 -6.26 13.13
C MET A 81 8.05 -4.92 13.41
N LYS A 82 9.36 -4.85 13.13
CA LYS A 82 10.09 -3.57 13.10
C LYS A 82 9.76 -2.84 11.79
N LYS A 83 9.14 -1.66 11.91
CA LYS A 83 8.78 -0.77 10.79
C LYS A 83 10.00 0.05 10.38
N GLY A 84 10.31 0.04 9.08
CA GLY A 84 11.41 0.81 8.49
C GLY A 84 11.00 2.22 8.08
N LEU A 85 9.86 2.37 7.37
CA LEU A 85 9.40 3.68 6.90
C LEU A 85 7.90 3.67 6.54
N LEU A 86 7.16 4.74 6.90
CA LEU A 86 5.86 5.04 6.29
C LEU A 86 6.08 6.12 5.23
N THR A 87 5.64 5.85 4.00
CA THR A 87 5.59 6.85 2.94
C THR A 87 4.15 7.06 2.51
N ALA A 88 3.81 8.29 2.16
CA ALA A 88 2.54 8.62 1.54
C ALA A 88 2.83 9.05 0.10
N LEU A 89 2.32 8.28 -0.85
CA LEU A 89 2.33 8.61 -2.26
C LEU A 89 0.93 9.06 -2.65
N ARG A 90 0.81 10.32 -3.05
CA ARG A 90 -0.36 10.77 -3.77
C ARG A 90 -0.16 10.40 -5.23
N ASN A 91 -0.83 9.35 -5.68
CA ASN A 91 -0.92 9.06 -7.11
C ASN A 91 -1.98 10.00 -7.69
N SER A 92 -1.60 11.26 -7.93
CA SER A 92 -2.20 12.05 -9.01
C SER A 92 -1.56 11.60 -10.32
N ALA A 93 -1.67 10.31 -10.65
CA ALA A 93 -1.16 9.83 -11.92
C ALA A 93 -2.11 10.35 -13.01
N GLU A 94 -1.78 11.52 -13.57
CA GLU A 94 -1.91 11.85 -14.99
C GLU A 94 -3.26 11.54 -15.70
N PHE A 95 -4.38 11.53 -14.98
CA PHE A 95 -5.68 11.77 -15.59
C PHE A 95 -5.95 13.28 -15.50
N GLU A 96 -5.20 14.08 -16.28
CA GLU A 96 -5.27 15.56 -16.29
C GLU A 96 -6.66 16.12 -16.67
N GLU A 97 -7.70 15.30 -16.83
CA GLU A 97 -9.07 15.72 -17.12
C GLU A 97 -10.11 15.25 -16.08
N ASN A 98 -9.72 14.55 -15.01
CA ASN A 98 -10.70 14.02 -14.03
C ASN A 98 -10.36 14.42 -12.59
N GLU A 99 -10.84 15.59 -12.18
CA GLU A 99 -10.73 16.12 -10.81
C GLU A 99 -11.40 15.21 -9.75
N ASN A 100 -12.14 14.19 -10.16
CA ASN A 100 -12.95 13.34 -9.28
C ASN A 100 -12.28 12.02 -8.84
N PHE A 101 -11.08 11.69 -9.32
CA PHE A 101 -10.45 10.41 -9.02
C PHE A 101 -9.05 10.60 -8.41
N ALA A 102 -9.00 10.74 -7.09
CA ALA A 102 -7.74 10.75 -6.36
C ALA A 102 -7.59 9.43 -5.58
N MET A 103 -6.69 8.57 -6.06
CA MET A 103 -6.28 7.37 -5.33
C MET A 103 -5.03 7.68 -4.51
N HIS A 104 -5.05 7.36 -3.22
CA HIS A 104 -3.96 7.64 -2.31
C HIS A 104 -3.35 6.38 -1.77
N GLU A 105 -2.02 6.29 -1.93
CA GLU A 105 -1.25 5.15 -1.50
C GLU A 105 -0.48 5.49 -0.23
N PHE A 106 -0.61 4.63 0.78
CA PHE A 106 0.17 4.68 2.00
C PHE A 106 0.97 3.40 2.12
N ASN A 107 2.29 3.52 2.06
CA ASN A 107 3.19 2.38 2.00
C ASN A 107 3.94 2.22 3.33
N PHE A 108 3.85 1.03 3.91
CA PHE A 108 4.69 0.60 5.02
C PHE A 108 5.79 -0.30 4.49
N TYR A 109 7.04 0.16 4.60
CA TYR A 109 8.22 -0.64 4.31
C TYR A 109 8.74 -1.25 5.61
N PHE A 110 8.95 -2.57 5.60
CA PHE A 110 9.49 -3.31 6.73
C PHE A 110 10.89 -3.83 6.41
N ASP A 111 11.75 -3.88 7.42
CA ASP A 111 13.18 -4.19 7.29
C ASP A 111 13.48 -5.63 6.83
N LYS A 112 12.48 -6.52 6.79
CA LYS A 112 12.66 -7.92 6.37
C LYS A 112 11.36 -8.58 5.93
N MET A 113 11.45 -9.51 4.98
CA MET A 113 10.38 -10.44 4.65
C MET A 113 10.22 -11.52 5.75
N PRO A 114 9.01 -11.73 6.30
CA PRO A 114 8.75 -12.80 7.25
C PRO A 114 8.74 -14.19 6.58
N ALA A 115 9.29 -15.20 7.28
CA ALA A 115 9.36 -16.57 6.77
C ALA A 115 7.99 -17.24 6.54
N ASN A 116 6.95 -16.82 7.27
CA ASN A 116 5.59 -17.28 7.08
C ASN A 116 4.64 -16.07 6.96
N LEU A 117 4.71 -15.41 5.81
CA LEU A 117 3.94 -14.20 5.52
C LEU A 117 2.43 -14.45 5.59
N GLU A 118 1.94 -15.59 5.08
CA GLU A 118 0.52 -15.88 5.08
C GLU A 118 -0.05 -15.99 6.50
N LYS A 119 0.64 -16.72 7.38
CA LYS A 119 0.25 -16.80 8.79
C LYS A 119 0.35 -15.43 9.46
N LEU A 120 1.40 -14.66 9.20
CA LEU A 120 1.55 -13.32 9.76
C LEU A 120 0.40 -12.40 9.36
N MET A 121 0.02 -12.40 8.09
CA MET A 121 -1.06 -11.55 7.59
C MET A 121 -2.40 -11.96 8.21
N ASN A 122 -2.75 -13.24 8.12
CA ASN A 122 -4.05 -13.73 8.54
C ASN A 122 -4.23 -13.73 10.07
N ALA A 123 -3.20 -14.11 10.83
CA ALA A 123 -3.30 -14.26 12.27
C ALA A 123 -2.91 -13.00 13.06
N THR A 124 -2.23 -12.03 12.43
CA THR A 124 -1.64 -10.90 13.18
C THR A 124 -1.86 -9.55 12.51
N MET A 125 -1.36 -9.30 11.30
CA MET A 125 -1.41 -7.96 10.68
C MET A 125 -2.84 -7.53 10.34
N THR A 126 -3.62 -8.39 9.68
CA THR A 126 -5.00 -8.07 9.30
C THR A 126 -5.87 -7.78 10.54
N PRO A 127 -5.87 -8.63 11.59
CA PRO A 127 -6.51 -8.30 12.86
C PRO A 127 -6.03 -6.98 13.48
N PHE A 128 -4.71 -6.75 13.54
CA PHE A 128 -4.12 -5.54 14.08
C PHE A 128 -4.64 -4.28 13.39
N PHE A 129 -4.71 -4.29 12.06
CA PHE A 129 -5.25 -3.17 11.29
C PHE A 129 -6.74 -2.94 11.57
N MET A 130 -7.55 -3.99 11.64
CA MET A 130 -8.98 -3.87 11.94
C MET A 130 -9.27 -3.41 13.37
N GLU A 131 -8.35 -3.66 14.31
CA GLU A 131 -8.44 -3.16 15.68
C GLU A 131 -8.08 -1.66 15.77
N HIS A 132 -7.05 -1.22 15.03
CA HIS A 132 -6.49 0.13 15.17
C HIS A 132 -7.03 1.14 14.14
N LEU A 133 -7.63 0.65 13.05
CA LEU A 133 -8.20 1.48 12.00
C LEU A 133 -9.70 1.18 11.86
N PRO A 134 -10.55 2.17 11.53
CA PRO A 134 -11.97 1.97 11.28
C PRO A 134 -12.20 1.33 9.89
N ILE A 135 -11.62 0.14 9.69
CA ILE A 135 -11.65 -0.61 8.43
C ILE A 135 -12.10 -2.05 8.66
N LYS A 136 -12.63 -2.68 7.61
CA LYS A 136 -12.91 -4.11 7.54
C LYS A 136 -12.16 -4.67 6.35
N ILE A 137 -11.14 -5.48 6.60
CA ILE A 137 -10.33 -6.11 5.56
C ILE A 137 -10.96 -7.47 5.22
N GLY A 138 -11.08 -7.75 3.93
CA GLY A 138 -11.53 -9.04 3.42
C GLY A 138 -10.48 -10.14 3.56
N LYS A 139 -10.77 -11.30 2.98
CA LYS A 139 -9.78 -12.39 2.90
C LYS A 139 -8.60 -11.96 2.03
N VAL A 140 -7.39 -12.29 2.46
CA VAL A 140 -6.19 -12.12 1.63
C VAL A 140 -6.19 -13.16 0.50
N GLU A 141 -6.05 -12.68 -0.72
CA GLU A 141 -5.82 -13.48 -1.91
C GLU A 141 -4.34 -13.45 -2.27
N TRP A 142 -3.73 -14.63 -2.41
CA TRP A 142 -2.32 -14.79 -2.76
C TRP A 142 -2.18 -14.99 -4.25
N MET A 143 -1.25 -14.25 -4.84
CA MET A 143 -0.89 -14.45 -6.24
C MET A 143 -0.04 -15.72 -6.33
N LYS A 144 -0.31 -16.56 -7.34
CA LYS A 144 0.55 -17.70 -7.64
C LYS A 144 1.92 -17.17 -8.05
N ASP A 145 2.98 -17.86 -7.67
CA ASP A 145 4.34 -17.61 -8.16
C ASP A 145 4.42 -17.95 -9.66
N ASP A 146 3.77 -17.17 -10.50
CA ASP A 146 4.03 -17.16 -11.93
C ASP A 146 4.96 -15.99 -12.25
N GLU A 147 5.99 -16.34 -13.01
CA GLU A 147 7.13 -15.55 -13.42
C GLU A 147 6.75 -14.10 -13.74
N GLY A 148 7.32 -13.21 -12.94
CA GLY A 148 7.00 -11.80 -12.94
C GLY A 148 7.16 -11.16 -14.31
N LEU A 149 6.20 -10.31 -14.65
CA LEU A 149 6.45 -9.15 -15.48
C LEU A 149 5.53 -8.02 -15.04
N ASN A 150 6.17 -6.98 -14.53
CA ASN A 150 5.62 -5.67 -14.18
C ASN A 150 4.70 -5.12 -15.28
N PHE A 151 3.38 -5.27 -15.11
CA PHE A 151 2.39 -4.67 -16.01
C PHE A 151 2.65 -3.15 -16.18
N PHE A 152 2.99 -2.47 -15.09
CA PHE A 152 3.33 -1.04 -15.08
C PHE A 152 4.67 -0.70 -15.76
N CYS A 153 5.67 -1.58 -15.75
CA CYS A 153 6.95 -1.32 -16.44
C CYS A 153 6.90 -1.68 -17.93
N ILE A 154 6.12 -2.69 -18.33
CA ILE A 154 5.86 -2.98 -19.76
C ILE A 154 5.14 -1.79 -20.40
N LEU A 155 4.18 -1.19 -19.70
CA LEU A 155 3.52 0.04 -20.15
C LEU A 155 4.52 1.18 -20.32
N LYS A 156 5.44 1.37 -19.35
CA LYS A 156 6.42 2.46 -19.40
C LYS A 156 7.50 2.25 -20.47
N SER A 157 7.97 1.02 -20.70
CA SER A 157 8.94 0.73 -21.78
C SER A 157 8.33 0.82 -23.18
N LYS A 158 7.02 0.62 -23.31
CA LYS A 158 6.28 0.84 -24.57
C LYS A 158 5.92 2.30 -24.82
N LEU A 159 5.93 3.16 -23.79
CA LEU A 159 5.48 4.54 -23.89
C LEU A 159 6.61 5.57 -24.08
N ASN A 160 7.90 5.21 -24.01
CA ASN A 160 9.05 6.10 -24.25
C ASN A 160 8.80 7.57 -23.80
N LEU A 161 8.62 7.74 -22.49
CA LEU A 161 8.80 9.01 -21.77
C LEU A 161 10.11 8.95 -20.98
#